data_AF-X0RW16-F1
#
_entry.id   AF-X0RW16-F1
#
_cell.length_a   1.000
_cell.length_b   1.000
_cell.length_c   1.000
_cell.angle_alpha   90.00
_cell.angle_beta   90.00
_cell.angle_gamma   90.00
#
_symmetry.space_group_name_H-M   'P 1'
#
loop_
_entity.id
_entity.type
_entity.pdbx_description
1 polymer ?
#
loop_
_entity_poly.entity_id
_entity_poly.type
_entity_poly.pdbx_seq_one_letter_code
_entity_poly.pdbx_strand_id
1 'polypeptide(L)'
;MVSKVLVGTSGWGYDEWIGPFYPRGLERGDFLRYYSEVFITNEINTTFYNTPSRWVVENWVKKTPKNFIFSAKIPQTVTHTHKLDVDLCLDDLDQYLEAMNPLIEANKLISFLIQLPPSFNKKDHFSNLKEFIENWPGDRERSDYHLVIEFRHRSWIVEEIFQFLRNNHLTYCAVIEPLLPPRMDITNPAFAYIRFHGYGKEIWFNYLFKEEEIKKWAHPIREVISKVEKVGIYFNNHFSGYAVKNSLMMLKELKLEPRKAPEKVSLLDIKKKSGKHSKGQMGLDKFIK
;
A
#
# COMPACT_ATOMS: atom_id res chain seq x y z
N MET A 1 15.53 4.37 -16.14
CA MET A 1 14.18 3.77 -16.27
C MET A 1 13.66 3.40 -14.88
N VAL A 2 12.37 3.59 -14.63
CA VAL A 2 11.72 3.16 -13.39
C VAL A 2 11.54 1.65 -13.43
N SER A 3 11.76 0.94 -12.31
CA SER A 3 11.58 -0.52 -12.26
C SER A 3 10.14 -0.90 -12.58
N LYS A 4 9.98 -1.99 -13.35
CA LYS A 4 8.68 -2.62 -13.63
C LYS A 4 8.04 -3.19 -12.35
N VAL A 5 8.86 -3.73 -11.44
CA VAL A 5 8.39 -4.32 -10.19
C VAL A 5 8.82 -3.44 -9.03
N LEU A 6 7.85 -2.97 -8.26
CA LEU A 6 8.02 -2.13 -7.10
C LEU A 6 7.68 -2.96 -5.86
N VAL A 7 8.68 -3.35 -5.08
CA VAL A 7 8.48 -4.07 -3.80
C VAL A 7 8.88 -3.15 -2.66
N GLY A 8 8.00 -3.00 -1.68
CA GLY A 8 8.25 -2.21 -0.49
C GLY A 8 7.24 -2.50 0.62
N THR A 9 7.12 -1.55 1.54
CA THR A 9 6.28 -1.67 2.73
C THR A 9 5.19 -0.61 2.72
N SER A 10 4.13 -0.87 3.47
CA SER A 10 3.14 0.14 3.86
C SER A 10 3.70 0.95 5.03
N GLY A 11 4.09 2.19 4.75
CA GLY A 11 4.74 3.10 5.70
C GLY A 11 6.23 2.83 5.91
N TRP A 12 6.90 3.78 6.56
CA TRP A 12 8.32 3.74 6.95
C TRP A 12 8.56 4.19 8.40
N GLY A 13 7.64 4.96 8.98
CA GLY A 13 7.82 5.68 10.25
C GLY A 13 7.61 4.84 11.51
N TYR A 14 8.28 3.69 11.66
CA TYR A 14 8.05 2.75 12.77
C TYR A 14 9.26 2.64 13.69
N ASP A 15 9.13 3.03 14.97
CA ASP A 15 10.23 2.90 15.95
C ASP A 15 10.64 1.46 16.22
N GLU A 16 9.71 0.52 16.06
CA GLU A 16 9.98 -0.92 16.21
C GLU A 16 10.98 -1.44 15.18
N TRP A 17 11.27 -0.67 14.13
CA TRP A 17 12.29 -0.97 13.13
C TRP A 17 13.69 -0.49 13.55
N ILE A 18 13.84 0.27 14.64
CA ILE A 18 15.16 0.65 15.20
C ILE A 18 15.85 -0.57 15.81
N GLY A 19 17.00 -0.93 15.26
CA GLY A 19 17.73 -2.17 15.53
C GLY A 19 17.51 -3.19 14.42
N PRO A 20 16.29 -3.69 14.18
CA PRO A 20 16.01 -4.66 13.12
C PRO A 20 16.18 -4.15 11.69
N PHE A 21 16.12 -2.85 11.44
CA PHE A 21 16.27 -2.29 10.09
C PHE A 21 16.98 -0.93 10.11
N TYR A 22 16.51 -0.01 10.95
CA TYR A 22 17.15 1.28 11.17
C TYR A 22 18.33 1.14 12.14
N PRO A 23 19.47 1.79 11.89
CA PRO A 23 20.56 1.87 12.84
C PRO A 23 20.09 2.43 14.19
N ARG A 24 20.67 1.92 15.29
CA ARG A 24 20.41 2.50 16.61
C ARG A 24 20.91 3.95 16.64
N GLY A 25 20.06 4.85 17.13
CA GLY A 25 20.38 6.29 17.17
C GLY A 25 20.02 7.07 15.91
N LEU A 26 19.47 6.42 14.86
CA LEU A 26 18.93 7.14 13.71
C LEU A 26 17.76 8.02 14.15
N GLU A 27 17.80 9.30 13.78
CA GLU A 27 16.70 10.22 14.08
C GLU A 27 15.47 9.91 13.20
N ARG A 28 14.26 10.07 13.76
CA ARG A 28 13.00 9.83 13.04
C ARG A 28 12.89 10.64 11.74
N GLY A 29 13.47 11.85 11.73
CA GLY A 29 13.50 12.72 10.56
C GLY A 29 14.21 12.10 9.36
N ASP A 30 15.13 11.16 9.59
CA ASP A 30 15.94 10.51 8.56
C ASP A 30 15.44 9.12 8.17
N PHE A 31 14.36 8.61 8.78
CA PHE A 31 13.84 7.27 8.48
C PHE A 31 13.50 7.11 6.99
N LEU A 32 12.83 8.10 6.39
CA LEU A 32 12.49 8.04 4.96
C LEU A 32 13.74 8.04 4.07
N ARG A 33 14.73 8.86 4.42
CA ARG A 33 16.00 8.92 3.69
C ARG A 33 16.67 7.56 3.72
N TYR A 34 16.88 7.00 4.91
CA TYR A 34 17.49 5.68 5.08
C TYR A 34 16.67 4.58 4.38
N TYR A 35 15.34 4.57 4.52
CA TYR A 35 14.46 3.62 3.86
C TYR A 35 14.64 3.65 2.33
N SER A 36 14.74 4.85 1.75
CA SER A 36 14.89 5.05 0.31
C SER A 36 16.26 4.65 -0.24
N GLU A 37 17.23 4.37 0.63
CA GLU A 37 18.50 3.78 0.24
C GLU A 37 18.42 2.27 0.08
N VAL A 38 17.37 1.61 0.60
CA VAL A 38 17.15 0.16 0.51
C VAL A 38 16.08 -0.15 -0.52
N PHE A 39 14.91 0.47 -0.41
CA PHE A 39 13.77 0.22 -1.30
C PHE A 39 13.63 1.32 -2.36
N ILE A 40 12.96 0.97 -3.47
CA ILE A 40 12.66 1.91 -4.55
C ILE A 40 11.23 2.47 -4.46
N THR A 41 10.41 1.92 -3.58
CA THR A 41 9.00 2.31 -3.44
C THR A 41 8.54 2.30 -1.99
N ASN A 42 7.48 3.03 -1.68
CA ASN A 42 6.72 2.90 -0.43
C ASN A 42 5.23 3.20 -0.64
N GLU A 43 4.36 2.55 0.11
CA GLU A 43 2.96 2.95 0.23
C GLU A 43 2.78 3.87 1.45
N ILE A 44 2.53 5.16 1.21
CA ILE A 44 2.25 6.16 2.24
C ILE A 44 0.94 5.79 2.93
N ASN A 45 1.05 5.42 4.21
CA ASN A 45 -0.09 5.05 5.04
C ASN A 45 -0.44 6.12 6.09
N THR A 46 0.45 7.08 6.37
CA THR A 46 0.20 8.15 7.34
C THR A 46 -0.95 9.06 6.93
N THR A 47 -1.13 9.27 5.62
CA THR A 47 -2.22 10.05 5.01
C THR A 47 -3.61 9.50 5.32
N PHE A 48 -3.70 8.22 5.67
CA PHE A 48 -4.96 7.61 6.11
C PHE A 48 -5.54 8.30 7.35
N TYR A 49 -4.68 8.75 8.26
CA TYR A 49 -5.09 9.32 9.54
C TYR A 49 -5.21 10.84 9.50
N ASN A 50 -4.40 11.50 8.66
CA ASN A 50 -4.40 12.96 8.54
C ASN A 50 -3.80 13.39 7.20
N THR A 51 -4.42 14.38 6.54
CA THR A 51 -3.86 15.02 5.36
C THR A 51 -2.62 15.83 5.76
N PRO A 52 -1.43 15.51 5.21
CA PRO A 52 -0.22 16.28 5.49
C PRO A 52 -0.28 17.65 4.81
N SER A 53 0.50 18.62 5.29
CA SER A 53 0.67 19.87 4.55
C SER A 53 1.51 19.65 3.28
N ARG A 54 1.32 20.49 2.27
CA ARG A 54 2.11 20.47 1.01
C ARG A 54 3.61 20.46 1.28
N TRP A 55 4.08 21.25 2.25
CA TRP A 55 5.50 21.30 2.67
C TRP A 55 6.03 19.94 3.15
N VAL A 56 5.23 19.16 3.88
CA VAL A 56 5.63 17.81 4.30
C VAL A 56 5.83 16.89 3.09
N VAL A 57 4.97 17.00 2.09
CA VAL A 57 5.03 16.20 0.86
C VAL A 57 6.22 16.60 -0.01
N GLU A 58 6.47 17.91 -0.15
CA GLU A 58 7.69 18.43 -0.80
C GLU A 58 8.97 17.90 -0.13
N ASN A 59 8.96 17.79 1.20
CA ASN A 59 10.08 17.20 1.92
C ASN A 59 10.25 15.70 1.65
N TRP A 60 9.17 14.94 1.43
CA TRP A 60 9.28 13.55 0.99
C TRP A 60 9.91 13.45 -0.40
N VAL A 61 9.55 14.35 -1.32
CA VAL A 61 10.18 14.47 -2.64
C VAL A 61 11.68 14.74 -2.49
N LYS A 62 12.08 15.69 -1.64
CA LYS A 62 13.50 16.09 -1.43
C LYS A 62 14.33 15.00 -0.76
N LYS A 63 13.75 14.24 0.17
CA LYS A 63 14.46 13.22 0.98
C LYS A 63 14.69 11.89 0.25
N THR A 64 14.10 11.70 -0.93
CA THR A 64 14.15 10.43 -1.67
C THR A 64 14.83 10.59 -3.04
N PRO A 65 15.50 9.55 -3.57
CA PRO A 65 16.08 9.58 -4.92
C PRO A 65 15.05 9.91 -6.02
N LYS A 66 15.50 10.43 -7.17
CA LYS A 66 14.62 10.80 -8.30
C LYS A 66 13.71 9.66 -8.76
N ASN A 67 14.20 8.42 -8.75
CA ASN A 67 13.46 7.23 -9.17
C ASN A 67 12.78 6.48 -8.01
N PHE A 68 12.57 7.13 -6.86
CA PHE A 68 11.79 6.59 -5.76
C PHE A 68 10.29 6.88 -5.99
N ILE A 69 9.46 5.85 -5.87
CA ILE A 69 8.04 5.91 -6.21
C ILE A 69 7.19 5.75 -4.95
N PHE A 70 6.06 6.44 -4.89
CA PHE A 70 5.10 6.36 -3.81
C PHE A 70 3.75 5.92 -4.34
N SER A 71 3.08 5.05 -3.59
CA SER A 71 1.62 4.93 -3.60
C SER A 71 1.08 5.69 -2.40
N ALA A 72 -0.04 6.38 -2.50
CA ALA A 72 -0.59 7.18 -1.41
C ALA A 72 -1.99 6.69 -1.03
N LYS A 73 -2.19 6.36 0.25
CA LYS A 73 -3.51 5.92 0.73
C LYS A 73 -4.43 7.10 0.99
N ILE A 74 -5.65 7.01 0.49
CA ILE A 74 -6.70 8.01 0.66
C ILE A 74 -7.11 8.11 2.15
N PRO A 75 -7.43 9.30 2.67
CA PRO A 75 -7.86 9.50 4.05
C PRO A 75 -9.03 8.59 4.48
N GLN A 76 -9.04 8.23 5.77
CA GLN A 76 -10.12 7.44 6.36
C GLN A 76 -11.45 8.22 6.40
N THR A 77 -11.41 9.56 6.43
CA THR A 77 -12.62 10.39 6.39
C THR A 77 -13.38 10.14 5.09
N VAL A 78 -12.68 10.11 3.95
CA VAL A 78 -13.25 9.80 2.63
C VAL A 78 -13.74 8.34 2.55
N THR A 79 -12.89 7.38 2.91
CA THR A 79 -13.16 5.95 2.63
C THR A 79 -13.96 5.22 3.69
N HIS A 80 -13.81 5.58 4.97
CA HIS A 80 -14.40 4.87 6.11
C HIS A 80 -15.54 5.66 6.76
N THR A 81 -15.34 6.96 7.02
CA THR A 81 -16.35 7.81 7.67
C THR A 81 -17.48 8.17 6.70
N HIS A 82 -17.14 8.80 5.57
CA HIS A 82 -18.11 9.24 4.57
C HIS A 82 -18.43 8.16 3.54
N LYS A 83 -17.70 7.03 3.54
CA LYS A 83 -17.97 5.88 2.65
C LYS A 83 -18.17 6.31 1.18
N LEU A 84 -17.25 7.12 0.67
CA LEU A 84 -17.27 7.64 -0.69
C LEU A 84 -18.52 8.44 -1.08
N ASP A 85 -19.31 8.91 -0.12
CA ASP A 85 -20.42 9.83 -0.37
C ASP A 85 -19.84 11.17 -0.87
N VAL A 86 -20.13 11.49 -2.13
CA VAL A 86 -19.54 12.64 -2.84
C VAL A 86 -19.93 13.97 -2.22
N ASP A 87 -21.14 14.07 -1.66
CA ASP A 87 -21.63 15.29 -1.01
C ASP A 87 -20.89 15.57 0.30
N LEU A 88 -20.27 14.55 0.89
CA LEU A 88 -19.60 14.63 2.18
C LEU A 88 -18.07 14.66 2.09
N CYS A 89 -17.48 14.21 0.97
CA CYS A 89 -16.03 13.95 0.94
C CYS A 89 -15.23 14.60 -0.19
N LEU A 90 -15.87 15.23 -1.18
CA LEU A 90 -15.14 15.80 -2.32
C LEU A 90 -14.21 16.96 -1.90
N ASP A 91 -14.65 17.85 -1.01
CA ASP A 91 -13.80 18.97 -0.54
C ASP A 91 -12.57 18.49 0.24
N ASP A 92 -12.74 17.47 1.09
CA ASP A 92 -11.65 16.84 1.83
C ASP A 92 -10.67 16.10 0.90
N LEU A 93 -11.22 15.46 -0.13
CA LEU A 93 -10.45 14.75 -1.15
C LEU A 93 -9.64 15.73 -1.99
N ASP A 94 -10.23 16.84 -2.44
CA ASP A 94 -9.56 17.85 -3.25
C ASP A 94 -8.37 18.46 -2.50
N GLN A 95 -8.58 18.86 -1.24
CA GLN A 95 -7.49 19.34 -0.37
C GLN A 95 -6.37 18.30 -0.21
N TYR A 96 -6.72 17.02 -0.11
CA TYR A 96 -5.75 15.94 -0.04
C TYR A 96 -4.96 15.79 -1.36
N LEU A 97 -5.62 15.83 -2.52
CA LEU A 97 -4.95 15.74 -3.81
C LEU A 97 -4.02 16.93 -4.03
N GLU A 98 -4.44 18.15 -3.67
CA GLU A 98 -3.61 19.35 -3.72
C GLU A 98 -2.36 19.25 -2.84
N ALA A 99 -2.49 18.63 -1.66
CA ALA A 99 -1.34 18.34 -0.81
C ALA A 99 -0.37 17.33 -1.47
N MET A 100 -0.89 16.38 -2.26
CA MET A 100 -0.11 15.34 -2.94
C MET A 100 0.50 15.79 -4.28
N ASN A 101 0.06 16.92 -4.86
CA ASN A 101 0.57 17.47 -6.12
C ASN A 101 2.11 17.51 -6.25
N PRO A 102 2.91 17.84 -5.22
CA PRO A 102 4.36 17.78 -5.34
C PRO A 102 4.92 16.39 -5.73
N LEU A 103 4.25 15.30 -5.36
CA LEU A 103 4.64 13.95 -5.79
C LEU A 103 4.30 13.69 -7.26
N ILE A 104 3.18 14.24 -7.74
CA ILE A 104 2.73 14.13 -9.13
C ILE A 104 3.69 14.93 -10.02
N GLU A 105 3.91 16.21 -9.71
CA GLU A 105 4.84 17.09 -10.43
C GLU A 105 6.26 16.50 -10.50
N ALA A 106 6.71 15.83 -9.42
CA ALA A 106 8.01 15.18 -9.37
C ALA A 106 8.08 13.81 -10.06
N ASN A 107 6.98 13.31 -10.65
CA ASN A 107 6.85 11.96 -11.22
C ASN A 107 7.18 10.85 -10.22
N LYS A 108 6.80 11.07 -8.95
CA LYS A 108 7.04 10.15 -7.83
C LYS A 108 5.78 9.51 -7.29
N LEU A 109 4.58 9.88 -7.75
CA LEU A 109 3.34 9.19 -7.41
C LEU A 109 2.98 8.18 -8.50
N ILE A 110 2.67 6.93 -8.13
CA ILE A 110 2.16 5.92 -9.06
C ILE A 110 0.69 5.60 -8.84
N SER A 111 0.17 5.79 -7.63
CA SER A 111 -1.22 5.44 -7.36
C SER A 111 -1.80 6.10 -6.13
N PHE A 112 -3.12 6.26 -6.15
CA PHE A 112 -3.94 6.47 -4.98
C PHE A 112 -4.63 5.16 -4.58
N LEU A 113 -4.41 4.71 -3.34
CA LEU A 113 -5.07 3.55 -2.76
C LEU A 113 -6.36 3.96 -2.05
N ILE A 114 -7.49 3.52 -2.61
CA ILE A 114 -8.84 3.63 -2.07
C ILE A 114 -9.16 2.31 -1.36
N GLN A 115 -8.79 2.22 -0.09
CA GLN A 115 -9.06 1.04 0.73
C GLN A 115 -10.40 1.19 1.47
N LEU A 116 -11.33 0.30 1.17
CA LEU A 116 -12.69 0.32 1.70
C LEU A 116 -12.81 -0.56 2.96
N PRO A 117 -13.61 -0.17 3.97
CA PRO A 117 -13.80 -0.99 5.16
C PRO A 117 -14.71 -2.21 4.91
N PRO A 118 -14.73 -3.21 5.81
CA PRO A 118 -15.67 -4.33 5.75
C PRO A 118 -17.14 -3.91 5.79
N SER A 119 -17.44 -2.78 6.45
CA SER A 119 -18.79 -2.21 6.51
C SER A 119 -19.28 -1.61 5.18
N PHE A 120 -18.38 -1.43 4.21
CA PHE A 120 -18.69 -1.00 2.86
C PHE A 120 -19.01 -2.23 1.99
N ASN A 121 -20.29 -2.54 1.83
CA ASN A 121 -20.78 -3.69 1.07
C ASN A 121 -21.42 -3.29 -0.27
N LYS A 122 -21.50 -4.25 -1.22
CA LYS A 122 -21.98 -4.02 -2.59
C LYS A 122 -23.43 -3.54 -2.64
N LYS A 123 -24.30 -4.12 -1.79
CA LYS A 123 -25.73 -3.84 -1.84
C LYS A 123 -26.02 -2.36 -1.57
N ASP A 124 -25.36 -1.82 -0.55
CA ASP A 124 -25.69 -0.49 -0.05
C ASP A 124 -24.79 0.61 -0.64
N HIS A 125 -23.61 0.27 -1.18
CA HIS A 125 -22.59 1.29 -1.52
C HIS A 125 -22.03 1.20 -2.95
N PHE A 126 -22.62 0.40 -3.83
CA PHE A 126 -22.15 0.34 -5.23
C PHE A 126 -22.46 1.62 -6.02
N SER A 127 -23.55 2.33 -5.71
CA SER A 127 -23.80 3.68 -6.24
C SER A 127 -22.70 4.65 -5.83
N ASN A 128 -22.37 4.72 -4.54
CA ASN A 128 -21.33 5.61 -4.02
C ASN A 128 -19.99 5.36 -4.70
N LEU A 129 -19.58 4.11 -4.90
CA LEU A 129 -18.34 3.81 -5.62
C LEU A 129 -18.38 4.32 -7.07
N LYS A 130 -19.49 4.17 -7.78
CA LYS A 130 -19.62 4.65 -9.16
C LYS A 130 -19.54 6.17 -9.22
N GLU A 131 -20.38 6.84 -8.44
CA GLU A 131 -20.45 8.29 -8.38
C GLU A 131 -19.12 8.90 -7.95
N PHE A 132 -18.43 8.32 -6.97
CA PHE A 132 -17.11 8.77 -6.53
C PHE A 132 -16.05 8.67 -7.64
N ILE A 133 -16.10 7.61 -8.45
CA ILE A 133 -15.15 7.40 -9.55
C ILE A 133 -15.46 8.31 -10.75
N GLU A 134 -16.73 8.63 -10.98
CA GLU A 134 -17.20 9.58 -11.99
C GLU A 134 -16.88 11.03 -11.61
N ASN A 135 -16.98 11.36 -10.32
CA ASN A 135 -16.71 12.69 -9.76
C ASN A 135 -15.29 12.82 -9.17
N TRP A 136 -14.37 11.92 -9.55
CA TRP A 136 -13.00 12.01 -9.07
C TRP A 136 -12.37 13.36 -9.51
N PRO A 137 -11.90 14.20 -8.58
CA PRO A 137 -11.53 15.59 -8.90
C PRO A 137 -10.24 15.71 -9.74
N GLY A 138 -9.40 14.67 -9.78
CA GLY A 138 -8.21 14.64 -10.62
C GLY A 138 -8.48 14.22 -12.07
N ASP A 139 -7.61 14.61 -13.00
CA ASP A 139 -7.73 14.17 -14.39
C ASP A 139 -7.20 12.73 -14.55
N ARG A 140 -8.10 11.74 -14.49
CA ARG A 140 -7.73 10.31 -14.57
C ARG A 140 -7.14 9.89 -15.93
N GLU A 141 -7.39 10.66 -16.98
CA GLU A 141 -6.92 10.33 -18.34
C GLU A 141 -5.54 10.93 -18.62
N ARG A 142 -5.23 12.08 -18.03
CA ARG A 142 -3.94 12.77 -18.19
C ARG A 142 -2.96 12.57 -17.05
N SER A 143 -3.42 12.06 -15.92
CA SER A 143 -2.55 11.83 -14.76
C SER A 143 -1.74 10.54 -14.92
N ASP A 144 -0.45 10.60 -14.60
CA ASP A 144 0.46 9.46 -14.59
C ASP A 144 0.27 8.50 -13.38
N TYR A 145 -0.85 8.60 -12.66
CA TYR A 145 -1.17 7.77 -11.50
C TYR A 145 -2.41 6.89 -11.73
N HIS A 146 -2.47 5.78 -11.00
CA HIS A 146 -3.59 4.83 -11.04
C HIS A 146 -4.47 4.93 -9.79
N LEU A 147 -5.78 4.73 -9.96
CA LEU A 147 -6.68 4.51 -8.84
C LEU A 147 -6.75 3.03 -8.51
N VAL A 148 -6.39 2.70 -7.27
CA VAL A 148 -6.32 1.32 -6.77
C VAL A 148 -7.47 1.11 -5.78
N ILE A 149 -8.37 0.16 -6.06
CA ILE A 149 -9.50 -0.16 -5.19
C ILE A 149 -9.21 -1.43 -4.40
N GLU A 150 -9.30 -1.33 -3.08
CA GLU A 150 -9.17 -2.47 -2.18
C GLU A 150 -10.48 -2.73 -1.44
N PHE A 151 -11.09 -3.87 -1.75
CA PHE A 151 -12.30 -4.34 -1.09
C PHE A 151 -11.98 -5.19 0.14
N ARG A 152 -12.80 -5.02 1.19
CA ARG A 152 -12.72 -5.80 2.43
C ARG A 152 -13.99 -6.56 2.78
N HIS A 153 -14.99 -6.52 1.89
CA HIS A 153 -16.24 -7.23 2.05
C HIS A 153 -16.46 -8.22 0.89
N ARG A 154 -16.85 -9.47 1.23
CA ARG A 154 -16.96 -10.58 0.26
C ARG A 154 -17.93 -10.32 -0.90
N SER A 155 -18.92 -9.44 -0.70
CA SER A 155 -19.92 -9.12 -1.73
C SER A 155 -19.32 -8.49 -2.99
N TRP A 156 -18.10 -7.94 -2.90
CA TRP A 156 -17.40 -7.32 -4.03
C TRP A 156 -16.65 -8.35 -4.89
N ILE A 157 -16.44 -9.56 -4.40
CA ILE A 157 -15.62 -10.58 -5.06
C ILE A 157 -16.48 -11.37 -6.05
N VAL A 158 -17.00 -10.68 -7.07
CA VAL A 158 -17.90 -11.23 -8.11
C VAL A 158 -17.54 -10.63 -9.48
N GLU A 159 -17.74 -11.37 -10.58
CA GLU A 159 -17.24 -10.97 -11.90
C GLU A 159 -17.79 -9.63 -12.41
N GLU A 160 -19.05 -9.32 -12.11
CA GLU A 160 -19.68 -8.03 -12.42
C GLU A 160 -18.82 -6.84 -11.96
N ILE A 161 -18.29 -6.91 -10.74
CA ILE A 161 -17.44 -5.84 -10.17
C ILE A 161 -16.09 -5.78 -10.86
N PHE A 162 -15.51 -6.93 -11.22
CA PHE A 162 -14.22 -6.99 -11.90
C PHE A 162 -14.33 -6.47 -13.32
N GLN A 163 -15.45 -6.72 -14.01
CA GLN A 163 -15.76 -6.12 -15.30
C GLN A 163 -15.94 -4.59 -15.17
N PHE A 164 -16.62 -4.13 -14.12
CA PHE A 164 -16.72 -2.70 -13.83
C PHE A 164 -15.34 -2.05 -13.66
N LEU A 165 -14.45 -2.66 -12.87
CA LEU A 165 -13.08 -2.15 -12.70
C LEU A 165 -12.32 -2.11 -14.04
N ARG A 166 -12.42 -3.17 -14.86
CA ARG A 166 -11.80 -3.24 -16.20
C ARG A 166 -12.29 -2.12 -17.12
N ASN A 167 -13.62 -1.96 -17.24
CA ASN A 167 -14.23 -0.95 -18.10
C ASN A 167 -13.86 0.48 -17.71
N ASN A 168 -13.56 0.70 -16.43
CA ASN A 168 -13.18 1.99 -15.89
C ASN A 168 -11.67 2.16 -15.72
N HIS A 169 -10.84 1.25 -16.22
CA HIS A 169 -9.37 1.28 -16.07
C HIS A 169 -8.91 1.41 -14.60
N LEU A 170 -9.66 0.83 -13.67
CA LEU A 170 -9.34 0.82 -12.24
C LEU A 170 -8.48 -0.40 -11.89
N THR A 171 -7.49 -0.20 -11.03
CA THR A 171 -6.63 -1.28 -10.54
C THR A 171 -7.25 -1.93 -9.32
N TYR A 172 -7.50 -3.23 -9.37
CA TYR A 172 -7.84 -4.03 -8.20
C TYR A 172 -6.61 -4.24 -7.32
N CYS A 173 -6.76 -4.02 -6.02
CA CYS A 173 -5.77 -4.44 -5.03
C CYS A 173 -5.99 -5.90 -4.66
N ALA A 174 -5.12 -6.79 -5.14
CA ALA A 174 -5.07 -8.16 -4.66
C ALA A 174 -4.58 -8.19 -3.21
N VAL A 175 -5.39 -8.76 -2.32
CA VAL A 175 -5.09 -8.81 -0.89
C VAL A 175 -4.75 -10.23 -0.46
N ILE A 176 -3.62 -10.39 0.22
CA ILE A 176 -3.25 -11.62 0.91
C ILE A 176 -3.60 -11.48 2.39
N GLU A 177 -4.74 -12.05 2.76
CA GLU A 177 -5.35 -11.99 4.09
C GLU A 177 -6.16 -13.24 4.44
N PRO A 178 -6.66 -13.39 5.69
CA PRO A 178 -7.48 -14.55 6.10
C PRO A 178 -8.93 -14.55 5.59
N LEU A 179 -9.53 -13.38 5.38
CA LEU A 179 -11.00 -13.27 5.27
C LEU A 179 -11.52 -13.39 3.84
N LEU A 180 -10.76 -12.90 2.88
CA LEU A 180 -11.15 -12.91 1.47
C LEU A 180 -10.41 -14.02 0.73
N PRO A 181 -11.08 -14.71 -0.21
CA PRO A 181 -10.38 -15.67 -1.06
C PRO A 181 -9.30 -14.91 -1.86
N PRO A 182 -8.08 -15.45 -1.95
CA PRO A 182 -7.02 -14.78 -2.69
C PRO A 182 -7.39 -14.72 -4.16
N ARG A 183 -7.51 -13.50 -4.69
CA ARG A 183 -7.83 -13.22 -6.08
C ARG A 183 -6.75 -12.28 -6.63
N MET A 184 -6.15 -12.62 -7.77
CA MET A 184 -5.05 -11.87 -8.41
C MET A 184 -5.41 -11.40 -9.84
N ASP A 185 -6.69 -11.19 -10.10
CA ASP A 185 -7.15 -10.73 -11.41
C ASP A 185 -6.54 -9.39 -11.80
N ILE A 186 -6.11 -9.30 -13.04
CA ILE A 186 -5.61 -8.07 -13.64
C ILE A 186 -6.80 -7.28 -14.19
N THR A 187 -7.20 -6.23 -13.49
CA THR A 187 -8.26 -5.33 -13.95
C THR A 187 -7.74 -4.14 -14.74
N ASN A 188 -6.44 -3.86 -14.68
CA ASN A 188 -5.79 -2.81 -15.46
C ASN A 188 -4.43 -3.35 -15.99
N PRO A 189 -4.21 -3.39 -17.32
CA PRO A 189 -2.95 -3.89 -17.89
C PRO A 189 -1.75 -2.96 -17.63
N ALA A 190 -1.97 -1.67 -17.37
CA ALA A 190 -0.89 -0.73 -17.04
C ALA A 190 -0.34 -0.99 -15.63
N PHE A 191 -1.19 -1.37 -14.68
CA PHE A 191 -0.77 -1.50 -13.28
C PHE A 191 -1.56 -2.52 -12.48
N ALA A 192 -0.81 -3.44 -11.84
CA ALA A 192 -1.33 -4.34 -10.81
C ALA A 192 -0.83 -3.94 -9.41
N TYR A 193 -1.66 -4.19 -8.39
CA TYR A 193 -1.36 -3.83 -7.00
C TYR A 193 -1.63 -5.02 -6.07
N ILE A 194 -0.67 -5.35 -5.21
CA ILE A 194 -0.73 -6.51 -4.33
C ILE A 194 -0.34 -6.08 -2.91
N ARG A 195 -1.17 -6.40 -1.92
CA ARG A 195 -0.89 -6.12 -0.50
C ARG A 195 -0.88 -7.37 0.35
N PHE A 196 0.18 -7.51 1.13
CA PHE A 196 0.36 -8.59 2.09
C PHE A 196 0.05 -8.10 3.50
N HIS A 197 -1.08 -8.53 4.06
CA HIS A 197 -1.48 -8.18 5.44
C HIS A 197 -1.04 -9.23 6.44
N GLY A 198 -0.89 -10.48 5.99
CA GLY A 198 -0.54 -11.61 6.86
C GLY A 198 -1.76 -12.34 7.39
N TYR A 199 -1.49 -13.39 8.17
CA TYR A 199 -2.51 -14.26 8.77
C TYR A 199 -2.54 -14.18 10.30
N GLY A 200 -2.18 -13.03 10.86
CA GLY A 200 -2.24 -12.79 12.31
C GLY A 200 -3.69 -12.87 12.81
N LYS A 201 -3.89 -13.44 14.01
CA LYS A 201 -5.21 -13.61 14.62
C LYS A 201 -5.51 -12.55 15.69
N GLU A 202 -4.68 -12.49 16.74
CA GLU A 202 -4.86 -11.51 17.83
C GLU A 202 -4.55 -10.08 17.38
N ILE A 203 -3.47 -9.89 16.65
CA ILE A 203 -3.14 -8.67 15.91
C ILE A 203 -2.99 -9.08 14.46
N TRP A 204 -3.86 -8.57 13.59
CA TRP A 204 -3.93 -9.02 12.21
C TRP A 204 -2.59 -8.87 11.47
N PHE A 205 -1.94 -7.72 11.64
CA PHE A 205 -0.65 -7.40 11.00
C PHE A 205 0.58 -8.03 11.68
N ASN A 206 0.40 -8.78 12.78
CA ASN A 206 1.49 -9.48 13.46
C ASN A 206 1.69 -10.86 12.85
N TYR A 207 2.35 -10.87 11.68
CA TYR A 207 2.64 -12.09 10.95
C TYR A 207 3.97 -11.98 10.24
N LEU A 208 4.91 -12.88 10.53
CA LEU A 208 6.12 -13.03 9.73
C LEU A 208 5.89 -14.17 8.74
N PHE A 209 5.75 -13.84 7.46
CA PHE A 209 5.68 -14.89 6.43
C PHE A 209 6.99 -15.68 6.41
N LYS A 210 6.87 -17.00 6.30
CA LYS A 210 8.00 -17.90 6.10
C LYS A 210 8.50 -17.84 4.65
N GLU A 211 9.73 -18.28 4.42
CA GLU A 211 10.33 -18.30 3.08
C GLU A 211 9.50 -19.14 2.10
N GLU A 212 8.98 -20.28 2.55
CA GLU A 212 8.13 -21.16 1.73
C GLU A 212 6.82 -20.48 1.32
N GLU A 213 6.25 -19.64 2.19
CA GLU A 213 5.03 -18.88 1.89
C GLU A 213 5.30 -17.76 0.89
N ILE A 214 6.41 -17.03 1.07
CA ILE A 214 6.85 -16.02 0.09
C ILE A 214 7.09 -16.65 -1.27
N LYS A 215 7.78 -17.80 -1.31
CA LYS A 215 8.03 -18.56 -2.54
C LYS A 215 6.73 -19.03 -3.20
N LYS A 216 5.78 -19.53 -2.40
CA LYS A 216 4.45 -19.93 -2.89
C LYS A 216 3.72 -18.76 -3.54
N TRP A 217 3.75 -17.57 -2.94
CA TRP A 217 3.11 -16.37 -3.51
C TRP A 217 3.88 -15.77 -4.67
N ALA A 218 5.21 -15.89 -4.70
CA ALA A 218 6.03 -15.41 -5.81
C ALA A 218 5.65 -16.12 -7.13
N HIS A 219 5.19 -17.37 -7.10
CA HIS A 219 4.80 -18.11 -8.29
C HIS A 219 3.66 -17.44 -9.10
N PRO A 220 2.44 -17.24 -8.56
CA PRO A 220 1.39 -16.52 -9.28
C PRO A 220 1.72 -15.05 -9.53
N ILE A 221 2.53 -14.42 -8.68
CA ILE A 221 2.98 -13.02 -8.89
C ILE A 221 3.83 -12.88 -10.16
N ARG A 222 4.65 -13.88 -10.52
CA ARG A 222 5.40 -13.84 -11.78
C ARG A 222 4.48 -13.82 -13.00
N GLU A 223 3.35 -14.50 -12.94
CA GLU A 223 2.34 -14.46 -14.01
C GLU A 223 1.67 -13.09 -14.10
N VAL A 224 1.43 -12.43 -12.97
CA VAL A 224 0.95 -11.04 -12.97
C VAL A 224 1.98 -10.13 -13.61
N ILE A 225 3.25 -10.23 -13.18
CA ILE A 225 4.37 -9.41 -13.70
C ILE A 225 4.52 -9.58 -15.23
N SER A 226 4.30 -10.77 -15.79
CA SER A 226 4.42 -10.97 -17.24
C SER A 226 3.30 -10.34 -18.06
N LYS A 227 2.15 -10.05 -17.44
CA LYS A 227 0.92 -9.60 -18.12
C LYS A 227 0.60 -8.11 -17.95
N VAL A 228 1.33 -7.38 -17.11
CA VAL A 228 1.12 -5.94 -16.90
C VAL A 228 2.39 -5.13 -17.14
N GLU A 229 2.25 -3.82 -17.33
CA GLU A 229 3.39 -2.92 -17.52
C GLU A 229 4.15 -2.69 -16.21
N LYS A 230 3.43 -2.58 -15.08
CA LYS A 230 4.01 -2.29 -13.76
C LYS A 230 3.27 -2.99 -12.62
N VAL A 231 3.98 -3.35 -11.56
CA VAL A 231 3.40 -4.02 -10.38
C VAL A 231 3.88 -3.36 -9.10
N GLY A 232 2.95 -2.97 -8.22
CA GLY A 232 3.21 -2.60 -6.84
C GLY A 232 2.94 -3.74 -5.87
N ILE A 233 3.92 -4.11 -5.05
CA ILE A 233 3.83 -5.16 -4.03
C ILE A 233 4.21 -4.56 -2.67
N TYR A 234 3.24 -4.46 -1.77
CA TYR A 234 3.41 -3.80 -0.48
C TYR A 234 3.12 -4.73 0.69
N PHE A 235 4.09 -4.84 1.59
CA PHE A 235 3.95 -5.57 2.85
C PHE A 235 3.45 -4.64 3.96
N ASN A 236 2.29 -4.96 4.53
CA ASN A 236 1.64 -4.20 5.60
C ASN A 236 1.68 -4.92 6.96
N ASN A 237 2.37 -6.07 7.05
CA ASN A 237 2.66 -6.78 8.30
C ASN A 237 3.82 -6.11 9.07
N HIS A 238 3.63 -4.84 9.47
CA HIS A 238 4.71 -3.96 9.91
C HIS A 238 5.36 -4.33 11.26
N PHE A 239 4.74 -5.22 12.06
CA PHE A 239 5.20 -5.57 13.40
C PHE A 239 6.67 -6.02 13.43
N SER A 240 7.47 -5.48 14.35
CA SER A 240 8.88 -5.84 14.56
C SER A 240 9.76 -5.82 13.30
N GLY A 241 9.41 -5.10 12.23
CA GLY A 241 10.16 -5.10 10.98
C GLY A 241 9.90 -6.31 10.06
N TYR A 242 8.84 -7.09 10.31
CA TYR A 242 8.50 -8.23 9.45
C TYR A 242 8.23 -7.82 8.00
N ALA A 243 7.53 -6.71 7.79
CA ALA A 243 7.28 -6.17 6.45
C ALA A 243 8.58 -5.92 5.66
N VAL A 244 9.61 -5.36 6.30
CA VAL A 244 10.93 -5.14 5.67
C VAL A 244 11.57 -6.47 5.29
N LYS A 245 11.62 -7.43 6.23
CA LYS A 245 12.21 -8.75 5.98
C LYS A 245 11.48 -9.49 4.87
N ASN A 246 10.15 -9.50 4.88
CA ASN A 246 9.37 -10.18 3.86
C ASN A 246 9.43 -9.47 2.50
N SER A 247 9.57 -8.14 2.47
CA SER A 247 9.84 -7.40 1.22
C SER A 247 11.18 -7.82 0.60
N LEU A 248 12.23 -7.96 1.41
CA LEU A 248 13.55 -8.42 0.95
C LEU A 248 13.53 -9.89 0.51
N MET A 249 12.79 -10.74 1.21
CA MET A 249 12.55 -12.13 0.76
C MET A 249 11.84 -12.17 -0.58
N MET A 250 10.81 -11.34 -0.79
CA MET A 250 10.08 -11.27 -2.06
C MET A 250 10.97 -10.75 -3.19
N LEU A 251 11.80 -9.73 -2.94
CA LEU A 251 12.80 -9.26 -3.92
C LEU A 251 13.74 -10.40 -4.33
N LYS A 252 14.32 -11.12 -3.35
CA LYS A 252 15.18 -12.29 -3.60
C LYS A 252 14.47 -13.36 -4.42
N GLU A 253 13.26 -13.74 -4.02
CA GLU A 253 12.48 -14.74 -4.76
C GLU A 253 12.23 -14.26 -6.20
N LEU A 254 11.86 -13.00 -6.42
CA LEU A 254 11.63 -12.44 -7.75
C LEU A 254 12.92 -12.18 -8.55
N LYS A 255 14.11 -12.46 -8.00
CA LYS A 255 15.43 -12.17 -8.60
C LYS A 255 15.65 -10.68 -8.86
N LEU A 256 15.24 -9.86 -7.90
CA LEU A 256 15.38 -8.40 -7.91
C LEU A 256 16.29 -7.99 -6.76
N GLU A 257 17.10 -6.96 -6.99
CA GLU A 257 18.00 -6.44 -5.96
C GLU A 257 17.41 -5.20 -5.28
N PRO A 258 17.54 -5.06 -3.95
CA PRO A 258 17.35 -3.78 -3.28
C PRO A 258 18.42 -2.77 -3.73
N ARG A 259 18.20 -1.48 -3.51
CA ARG A 259 19.18 -0.42 -3.83
C ARG A 259 20.49 -0.59 -3.04
N LYS A 260 20.39 -1.05 -1.79
CA LYS A 260 21.51 -1.43 -0.94
C LYS A 260 21.42 -2.91 -0.61
N ALA A 261 22.54 -3.61 -0.75
CA ALA A 261 22.64 -5.05 -0.55
C ALA A 261 22.10 -5.49 0.83
N PRO A 262 21.39 -6.63 0.93
CA PRO A 262 20.84 -7.13 2.19
C PRO A 262 21.89 -7.30 3.30
N GLU A 263 23.12 -7.73 3.01
CA GLU A 263 24.19 -7.81 4.03
C GLU A 263 24.60 -6.45 4.62
N LYS A 264 24.33 -5.35 3.92
CA LYS A 264 24.54 -3.97 4.40
C LYS A 264 23.31 -3.43 5.15
N VAL A 265 22.16 -4.09 5.00
CA VAL A 265 20.95 -3.81 5.77
C VAL A 265 21.05 -4.66 7.02
N SER A 266 21.21 -4.03 8.18
CA SER A 266 21.28 -4.75 9.46
C SER A 266 19.90 -5.31 9.83
N LEU A 267 19.48 -6.39 9.16
CA LEU A 267 18.36 -7.23 9.58
C LEU A 267 18.84 -8.10 10.74
N LEU A 268 19.15 -7.47 11.88
CA LEU A 268 19.43 -8.22 13.11
C LEU A 268 18.27 -9.18 13.35
N ASP A 269 18.58 -10.38 13.88
CA ASP A 269 17.62 -11.39 14.30
C ASP A 269 16.34 -10.72 14.78
N ILE A 270 15.27 -10.76 13.98
CA ILE A 270 13.99 -10.20 14.36
C ILE A 270 13.45 -11.09 15.49
N LYS A 271 13.95 -10.87 16.69
CA LYS A 271 13.45 -11.47 17.91
C LYS A 271 12.11 -10.81 18.13
N LYS A 272 11.04 -11.61 18.07
CA LYS A 272 9.67 -11.21 18.37
C LYS A 272 9.70 -10.44 19.69
N LYS A 273 9.65 -9.10 19.63
CA LYS A 273 9.61 -8.29 20.85
C LYS A 273 8.19 -8.43 21.40
N SER A 274 8.06 -9.06 22.57
CA SER A 274 6.90 -8.83 23.43
C SER A 274 6.99 -7.38 23.93
N GLY A 275 6.26 -6.46 23.28
CA GLY A 275 6.36 -5.04 23.58
C GLY A 275 5.16 -4.24 23.06
N LYS A 276 4.83 -3.16 23.78
CA LYS A 276 3.59 -2.36 23.67
C LYS A 276 3.20 -1.98 22.23
N HIS A 277 1.92 -2.17 21.94
CA HIS A 277 1.22 -1.89 20.69
C HIS A 277 1.53 -0.50 20.10
N SER A 278 1.70 -0.41 18.79
CA SER A 278 1.63 0.89 18.10
C SER A 278 0.18 1.41 18.11
N LYS A 279 0.00 2.74 18.25
CA LYS A 279 -1.33 3.38 18.27
C LYS A 279 -2.08 3.08 16.96
N GLY A 280 -3.33 2.65 17.04
CA GLY A 280 -4.20 2.39 15.88
C GLY A 280 -4.28 0.93 15.42
N GLN A 281 -3.63 -0.02 16.10
CA GLN A 281 -3.77 -1.45 15.80
C GLN A 281 -5.07 -2.03 16.40
N MET A 282 -5.88 -2.67 15.57
CA MET A 282 -7.09 -3.40 15.98
C MET A 282 -6.92 -4.90 15.70
N GLY A 283 -7.52 -5.74 16.55
CA GLY A 283 -7.61 -7.17 16.31
C GLY A 283 -8.53 -7.48 15.12
N LEU A 284 -8.34 -8.66 14.50
CA LEU A 284 -9.15 -9.09 13.36
C LEU A 284 -10.65 -9.12 13.70
N ASP A 285 -10.97 -9.51 14.93
CA ASP A 285 -12.33 -9.52 15.51
C ASP A 285 -12.97 -8.13 15.59
N LYS A 286 -12.19 -7.10 15.92
CA LYS A 286 -12.66 -5.70 15.96
C LYS A 286 -12.74 -5.06 14.58
N PHE A 287 -11.96 -5.54 13.61
CA PHE A 287 -12.02 -5.09 12.23
C PHE A 287 -13.27 -5.60 11.49
N ILE A 288 -13.74 -6.80 11.84
CA ILE A 288 -14.90 -7.44 11.20
C ILE A 288 -16.25 -6.86 11.67
N LYS A 289 -16.31 -6.27 12.87
CA LYS A 289 -17.52 -5.64 13.42
C LYS A 289 -17.81 -4.30 12.77
#